data_AF-A0A1B3E537-F1
#
_entry.id   AF-A0A1B3E537-F1
#
_cell.length_a   1.000
_cell.length_b   1.000
_cell.length_c   1.000
_cell.angle_alpha   90.00
_cell.angle_beta   90.00
_cell.angle_gamma   90.00
#
_symmetry.space_group_name_H-M   'P 1'
#
loop_
_entity.id
_entity.type
_entity.pdbx_description
1 polymer ?
#
loop_
_entity_poly.entity_id
_entity_poly.type
_entity_poly.pdbx_seq_one_letter_code
_entity_poly.pdbx_strand_id
1 'polypeptide(L)'
;MTDLSIHRAKGAVEVRLVRIQELLDLTGLSRSSAHRLMKSDATFPKPVKLSDSKARNAPVAFVLSEVQAWIQGRIEAREEGR
;
A
#
# COMPACT_ATOMS: atom_id res chain seq x y z
N MET A 1 -8.00 -27.96 29.29
CA MET A 1 -6.52 -27.92 29.21
C MET A 1 -6.20 -26.96 28.07
N THR A 2 -5.94 -25.72 28.47
CA THR A 2 -5.57 -24.50 27.73
C THR A 2 -6.47 -24.05 26.57
N ASP A 3 -7.41 -23.18 26.94
CA ASP A 3 -8.05 -22.19 26.09
C ASP A 3 -6.99 -21.45 25.23
N LEU A 4 -7.05 -21.68 23.92
CA LEU A 4 -6.25 -20.96 22.93
C LEU A 4 -6.94 -19.63 22.61
N SER A 5 -7.28 -18.84 23.64
CA SER A 5 -7.54 -17.43 23.45
C SER A 5 -6.25 -16.78 22.99
N ILE A 6 -6.12 -16.67 21.67
CA ILE A 6 -5.23 -15.73 21.00
C ILE A 6 -5.59 -14.37 21.59
N HIS A 7 -4.84 -13.97 22.62
CA HIS A 7 -4.82 -12.61 23.08
C HIS A 7 -4.20 -11.82 21.94
N ARG A 8 -5.03 -11.43 20.96
CA ARG A 8 -4.69 -10.39 20.00
C ARG A 8 -4.28 -9.21 20.87
N ALA A 9 -2.98 -8.92 20.89
CA ALA A 9 -2.46 -7.76 21.57
C ALA A 9 -3.28 -6.56 21.07
N LYS A 10 -4.07 -5.97 21.96
CA LYS A 10 -4.71 -4.67 21.74
C LYS A 10 -3.59 -3.70 21.39
N GLY A 11 -3.41 -3.39 20.10
CA GLY A 11 -2.45 -2.38 19.64
C GLY A 11 -1.36 -2.85 18.67
N ALA A 12 -1.27 -4.12 18.28
CA ALA A 12 -0.39 -4.49 17.17
C ALA A 12 -1.04 -4.06 15.85
N VAL A 13 -0.57 -2.95 15.28
CA VAL A 13 -0.87 -2.61 13.89
C VAL A 13 -0.04 -3.56 13.02
N GLU A 14 -0.67 -4.63 12.57
CA GLU A 14 -0.07 -5.56 11.62
C GLU A 14 0.27 -4.80 10.33
N VAL A 15 1.57 -4.60 10.08
CA VAL A 15 2.05 -3.94 8.87
C VAL A 15 2.13 -4.97 7.75
N ARG A 16 1.19 -4.90 6.82
CA ARG A 16 1.16 -5.74 5.62
C ARG A 16 1.77 -5.02 4.43
N LEU A 17 2.71 -5.70 3.75
CA LEU A 17 3.28 -5.25 2.49
C LEU A 17 2.62 -5.95 1.30
N VAL A 18 2.33 -5.20 0.24
CA VAL A 18 1.74 -5.71 -1.01
C VAL A 18 2.68 -5.51 -2.18
N ARG A 19 2.70 -6.47 -3.11
CA ARG A 19 3.49 -6.35 -4.35
C ARG A 19 2.78 -5.45 -5.36
N ILE A 20 3.50 -5.06 -6.40
CA ILE A 20 2.95 -4.18 -7.45
C ILE A 20 1.67 -4.75 -8.08
N GLN A 21 1.54 -6.07 -8.26
CA GLN A 21 0.34 -6.64 -8.86
C GLN A 21 -0.90 -6.37 -8.01
N GLU A 22 -0.84 -6.65 -6.70
CA GLU A 22 -1.94 -6.39 -5.77
C GLU A 22 -2.23 -4.88 -5.63
N LEU A 23 -1.22 -4.01 -5.66
CA LEU A 23 -1.44 -2.56 -5.69
C LEU A 23 -2.25 -2.15 -6.94
N LEU A 24 -1.94 -2.70 -8.11
CA LEU A 24 -2.67 -2.41 -9.35
C LEU A 24 -4.10 -2.94 -9.27
N ASP A 25 -4.30 -4.14 -8.71
CA ASP A 25 -5.61 -4.75 -8.55
C ASP A 25 -6.49 -3.92 -7.58
N LEU A 26 -5.93 -3.45 -6.46
CA LEU A 26 -6.63 -2.61 -5.47
C LEU A 26 -6.97 -1.21 -6.00
N THR A 27 -6.08 -0.60 -6.77
CA THR A 27 -6.26 0.78 -7.27
C THR A 27 -6.99 0.84 -8.62
N GLY A 28 -7.12 -0.29 -9.32
CA GLY A 28 -7.66 -0.35 -10.68
C GLY A 28 -6.79 0.33 -11.74
N LEU A 29 -5.53 0.67 -11.41
CA LEU A 29 -4.64 1.41 -12.29
C LEU A 29 -3.84 0.48 -13.20
N SER A 30 -3.48 0.99 -14.38
CA SER A 30 -2.44 0.38 -15.19
C SER A 30 -1.06 0.62 -14.57
N ARG A 31 -0.10 -0.29 -14.86
CA ARG A 31 1.28 -0.17 -14.38
C ARG A 31 1.94 1.16 -14.77
N SER A 32 1.70 1.64 -15.98
CA SER A 32 2.21 2.93 -16.45
C SER A 32 1.64 4.11 -15.66
N SER A 33 0.35 4.08 -15.35
CA SER A 33 -0.31 5.12 -14.53
C SER A 33 0.20 5.14 -13.10
N ALA A 34 0.36 3.96 -12.48
CA ALA A 34 0.94 3.84 -11.14
C ALA A 34 2.37 4.40 -11.10
N HIS A 35 3.22 4.07 -12.08
CA HIS A 35 4.57 4.63 -12.15
C HIS A 35 4.61 6.14 -12.37
N ARG A 36 3.64 6.70 -13.11
CA ARG A 36 3.49 8.16 -13.25
C ARG A 36 3.14 8.78 -11.90
N LEU A 37 2.13 8.25 -11.21
CA LEU A 37 1.69 8.74 -9.90
C LEU A 37 2.79 8.64 -8.85
N MET A 38 3.57 7.55 -8.81
CA MET A 38 4.73 7.43 -7.92
C MET A 38 5.76 8.56 -8.09
N LYS A 39 5.81 9.20 -9.27
CA LYS A 39 6.70 10.34 -9.55
C LYS A 39 6.05 11.69 -9.32
N SER A 40 4.74 11.82 -9.57
CA SER A 40 4.04 13.10 -9.64
C SER A 40 3.14 13.40 -8.44
N ASP A 41 2.65 12.38 -7.74
CA ASP A 41 1.70 12.50 -6.64
C ASP A 41 2.39 12.10 -5.33
N ALA A 42 2.60 13.07 -4.45
CA ALA A 42 3.26 12.85 -3.17
C ALA A 42 2.43 12.01 -2.19
N THR A 43 1.11 11.91 -2.41
CA THR A 43 0.18 11.11 -1.58
C THR A 43 0.10 9.66 -2.02
N PHE A 44 0.64 9.33 -3.21
CA PHE A 44 0.63 7.96 -3.71
C PHE A 44 1.61 7.07 -2.93
N PRO A 45 1.27 5.79 -2.67
CA PRO A 45 2.12 4.87 -1.91
C PRO A 45 3.53 4.73 -2.52
N LYS A 46 4.54 4.81 -1.66
CA LYS A 46 5.95 4.74 -2.10
C LYS A 46 6.50 3.33 -1.97
N PRO A 47 7.40 2.91 -2.89
CA PRO A 47 7.99 1.59 -2.82
C PRO A 47 8.95 1.46 -1.63
N VAL A 48 8.75 0.41 -0.83
CA VAL A 48 9.64 -0.06 0.22
C VAL A 48 10.55 -1.14 -0.38
N LYS A 49 11.87 -0.95 -0.27
CA LYS A 49 12.85 -1.96 -0.71
C LYS A 49 12.78 -3.18 0.21
N LEU A 50 12.75 -4.38 -0.38
CA LEU A 50 12.73 -5.65 0.35
C LEU A 50 14.13 -6.26 0.51
N SER A 51 15.17 -5.57 0.03
CA SER A 51 16.56 -6.00 0.12
C SER A 51 17.48 -4.79 0.13
N ASP A 52 18.70 -4.96 0.61
CA ASP A 52 19.74 -3.92 0.61
C ASP A 52 20.37 -3.67 -0.77
N SER A 53 19.97 -4.45 -1.78
CA SER A 53 20.47 -4.28 -3.14
C SER A 53 20.13 -2.90 -3.72
N LYS A 54 21.14 -2.25 -4.30
CA LYS A 54 20.99 -1.00 -5.05
C LYS A 54 20.67 -1.23 -6.54
N ALA A 55 20.51 -2.49 -6.96
CA ALA A 55 20.17 -2.81 -8.34
C ALA A 55 18.84 -2.17 -8.75
N ARG A 56 18.73 -1.76 -10.01
CA ARG A 56 17.54 -1.09 -10.56
C ARG A 56 16.28 -1.97 -10.47
N ASN A 57 16.44 -3.28 -10.45
CA ASN A 57 15.39 -4.30 -10.36
C ASN A 57 15.29 -4.94 -8.97
N ALA A 58 15.87 -4.32 -7.93
CA ALA A 58 15.72 -4.81 -6.56
C ALA A 58 14.22 -4.93 -6.21
N PRO A 59 13.81 -6.01 -5.54
CA PRO A 59 12.41 -6.22 -5.22
C PRO A 59 11.88 -5.13 -4.28
N VAL A 60 10.66 -4.65 -4.57
CA VAL A 60 9.96 -3.67 -3.76
C VAL A 60 8.53 -4.12 -3.44
N ALA A 61 7.98 -3.56 -2.37
CA ALA A 61 6.57 -3.68 -2.00
C ALA A 61 6.02 -2.30 -1.57
N PHE A 62 4.75 -2.25 -1.18
CA PHE A 62 4.05 -1.05 -0.74
C PHE A 62 3.32 -1.35 0.56
N VAL A 63 3.20 -0.36 1.44
CA VAL A 63 2.45 -0.54 2.69
C VAL A 63 0.96 -0.54 2.39
N LEU A 64 0.23 -1.60 2.77
CA LEU A 64 -1.19 -1.74 2.46
C LEU A 64 -2.02 -0.57 3.00
N SER A 65 -1.74 -0.11 4.21
CA SER A 65 -2.47 1.01 4.82
C SER A 65 -2.30 2.32 4.04
N GLU A 66 -1.13 2.57 3.45
CA GLU A 66 -0.92 3.73 2.57
C GLU A 66 -1.75 3.61 1.29
N VAL A 67 -1.80 2.40 0.70
CA VAL A 67 -2.63 2.14 -0.49
C VAL A 67 -4.11 2.39 -0.18
N GLN A 68 -4.60 1.87 0.94
CA GLN A 68 -5.99 2.07 1.37
C GLN A 68 -6.29 3.53 1.68
N ALA A 69 -5.38 4.24 2.37
CA ALA A 69 -5.53 5.66 2.66
C ALA A 69 -5.59 6.50 1.38
N TRP A 70 -4.75 6.19 0.39
CA TRP A 70 -4.81 6.88 -0.90
C TRP A 70 -6.14 6.64 -1.62
N ILE A 71 -6.64 5.39 -1.66
CA ILE A 71 -7.95 5.07 -2.24
C ILE A 71 -9.06 5.85 -1.54
N GLN A 72 -9.05 5.88 -0.21
CA GLN A 72 -10.02 6.62 0.59
C GLN A 72 -9.98 8.12 0.28
N GLY A 73 -8.79 8.73 0.17
CA GLY A 73 -8.66 10.12 -0.23
C GLY A 73 -9.20 10.41 -1.63
N ARG A 74 -9.11 9.46 -2.57
CA ARG A 74 -9.75 9.59 -3.90
C ARG A 74 -11.28 9.57 -3.83
N ILE A 75 -11.84 8.77 -2.92
CA ILE A 75 -13.29 8.72 -2.67
C ILE A 75 -13.75 10.04 -2.07
N GLU A 76 -13.08 10.54 -1.04
CA GLU A 76 -13.40 11.81 -0.39
C GLU A 76 -13.30 13.00 -1.34
N ALA A 77 -12.23 13.09 -2.12
CA ALA A 77 -12.05 14.14 -3.12
C ALA A 77 -13.13 14.14 -4.21
N ARG A 78 -13.75 12.99 -4.50
CA ARG A 78 -14.91 12.91 -5.41
C ARG A 78 -16.17 13.47 -4.75
N GLU A 79 -16.41 13.15 -3.48
CA GLU A 79 -17.61 13.58 -2.77
C GLU A 79 -17.58 15.08 -2.43
N GLU A 80 -16.42 15.67 -2.14
CA GLU A 80 -16.26 17.13 -1.94
C GLU A 80 -16.50 17.94 -3.23
N GLY A 81 -16.38 17.31 -4.40
CA GLY A 81 -16.63 17.94 -5.70
C GLY A 81 -18.09 17.91 -6.17
N ARG A 82 -19.02 17.41 -5.35
CA ARG A 82 -20.47 17.44 -5.58
C ARG A 82 -21.13 18.62 -4.88
#